data_AF-A0A3C1NK84-F1
#
_entry.id   AF-A0A3C1NK84-F1
#
_cell.length_a   1.000
_cell.length_b   1.000
_cell.length_c   1.000
_cell.angle_alpha   90.00
_cell.angle_beta   90.00
_cell.angle_gamma   90.00
#
_symmetry.space_group_name_H-M   'P 1'
#
loop_
_entity.id
_entity.type
_entity.pdbx_description
1 polymer ?
#
loop_
_entity_poly.entity_id
_entity_poly.type
_entity_poly.pdbx_seq_one_letter_code
_entity_poly.pdbx_strand_id
1 'polypeptide(L)'
;YYRNHFPGKQKLNNLEDVDYVSDMKAASSDMILQTYLELQKEYKNDPIFFYDMAEILHQKGFTDEAYEALYHCSELIIYPANRSSIAYMLESWKDFSAAKEIYRLILGQNPGNLAVKRDLALAYYQTANIDSAAQLYYEIVMTKMEDDFYGYTHSIQMAALQELNALLFLYPDEPNMPEIDPRLIFTLPEDLRISVCAQVNYFFLHVKAPITDSAQASFPPNTDQHRYRYYGYNNQVKEYSVYRAMPGKYKVHLSRNYYYQQGNEPEIYRLVTFKNFQQRGQKLEIQNLNLTYQYGDLEVGSVKW
;
A
#
# COMPACT_ATOMS: atom_id res chain seq x y z
N TYR A 1 -23.55 9.86 22.74
CA TYR A 1 -23.88 8.46 23.02
C TYR A 1 -23.95 7.78 21.66
N TYR A 2 -22.88 7.19 21.12
CA TYR A 2 -22.21 5.96 21.56
C TYR A 2 -20.68 6.10 21.58
N ARG A 3 -20.05 5.83 22.72
CA ARG A 3 -18.60 5.61 22.82
C ARG A 3 -18.37 4.15 22.45
N ASN A 4 -17.96 3.89 21.21
CA ASN A 4 -17.47 2.57 20.86
C ASN A 4 -16.17 2.32 21.62
N HIS A 5 -16.19 1.29 22.45
CA HIS A 5 -15.03 0.76 23.14
C HIS A 5 -14.16 0.09 22.08
N PHE A 6 -13.25 0.85 21.46
CA PHE A 6 -12.16 0.22 20.72
C PHE A 6 -11.26 -0.47 21.74
N PRO A 7 -10.88 -1.75 21.54
CA PRO A 7 -9.70 -2.27 22.23
C PRO A 7 -8.55 -1.28 21.98
N GLY A 8 -7.71 -1.05 22.99
CA GLY A 8 -6.63 -0.07 22.93
C GLY A 8 -5.66 -0.31 21.77
N LYS A 9 -4.57 0.47 21.70
CA LYS A 9 -3.54 0.31 20.65
C LYS A 9 -3.06 -1.14 20.59
N GLN A 10 -3.17 -1.75 19.42
CA GLN A 10 -2.77 -3.14 19.17
C GLN A 10 -1.62 -3.20 18.16
N LYS A 11 -0.84 -4.27 18.21
CA LYS A 11 0.16 -4.57 17.17
C LYS A 11 -0.45 -5.56 16.21
N LEU A 12 -0.26 -5.35 14.90
CA LEU A 12 -0.80 -6.23 13.87
C LEU A 12 -0.41 -7.70 14.10
N ASN A 13 0.86 -7.97 14.39
CA ASN A 13 1.38 -9.32 14.63
C ASN A 13 0.84 -10.02 15.89
N ASN A 14 0.05 -9.33 16.71
CA ASN A 14 -0.49 -9.87 17.96
C ASN A 14 -2.00 -10.17 17.85
N LEU A 15 -2.61 -9.97 16.69
CA LEU A 15 -4.02 -10.23 16.45
C LEU A 15 -4.24 -11.71 16.16
N GLU A 16 -5.37 -12.25 16.59
CA GLU A 16 -5.74 -13.63 16.27
C GLU A 16 -6.01 -13.74 14.77
N ASP A 17 -5.46 -14.80 14.18
CA ASP A 17 -5.75 -15.18 12.80
C ASP A 17 -7.12 -15.88 12.74
N VAL A 18 -7.71 -15.92 11.55
CA VAL A 18 -8.87 -16.79 11.27
C VAL A 18 -8.49 -18.27 11.42
N ASP A 19 -9.45 -19.10 11.87
CA ASP A 19 -9.21 -20.51 12.24
C ASP A 19 -8.46 -21.30 11.14
N TYR A 20 -8.88 -21.17 9.88
CA TYR A 20 -8.24 -21.88 8.75
C TYR A 20 -6.78 -21.46 8.51
N VAL A 21 -6.42 -20.20 8.80
CA VAL A 21 -5.03 -19.71 8.70
C VAL A 21 -4.18 -20.35 9.79
N SER A 22 -4.73 -20.45 11.00
CA SER A 22 -4.06 -21.12 12.12
C SER A 22 -3.81 -22.60 11.82
N ASP A 23 -4.81 -23.30 11.28
CA ASP A 23 -4.70 -24.71 10.88
C ASP A 23 -3.62 -24.92 9.81
N MET A 24 -3.59 -24.07 8.78
CA MET A 24 -2.60 -24.13 7.70
C MET A 24 -1.17 -23.80 8.15
N LYS A 25 -1.03 -22.85 9.09
CA LYS A 25 0.28 -22.54 9.69
C LYS A 25 0.78 -23.73 10.52
N ALA A 26 -0.09 -24.39 11.28
CA ALA A 26 0.22 -25.53 12.14
C ALA A 26 0.45 -26.85 11.38
N ALA A 27 -0.08 -27.00 10.16
CA ALA A 27 0.09 -28.20 9.34
C ALA A 27 1.58 -28.51 9.08
N SER A 28 1.94 -29.80 9.26
CA SER A 28 3.28 -30.31 8.93
C SER A 28 3.52 -30.25 7.41
N SER A 29 4.79 -30.18 7.01
CA SER A 29 5.17 -30.01 5.60
C SER A 29 4.50 -31.01 4.65
N ASP A 30 4.40 -32.27 5.05
CA ASP A 30 3.82 -33.35 4.23
C ASP A 30 2.27 -33.30 4.16
N MET A 31 1.63 -32.54 5.05
CA MET A 31 0.17 -32.45 5.15
C MET A 31 -0.40 -31.14 4.57
N ILE A 32 0.44 -30.14 4.26
CA ILE A 32 0.00 -28.81 3.81
C ILE A 32 -1.01 -28.88 2.67
N LEU A 33 -0.69 -29.63 1.61
CA LEU A 33 -1.57 -29.73 0.44
C LEU A 33 -2.88 -30.47 0.77
N GLN A 34 -2.82 -31.51 1.59
CA GLN A 34 -4.03 -32.22 2.02
C GLN A 34 -4.93 -31.31 2.87
N THR A 35 -4.36 -30.55 3.80
CA THR A 35 -5.08 -29.58 4.62
C THR A 35 -5.70 -28.49 3.75
N TYR A 36 -4.95 -27.94 2.79
CA TYR A 36 -5.45 -26.96 1.83
C TYR A 36 -6.66 -27.48 1.04
N LEU A 37 -6.56 -28.68 0.46
CA LEU A 37 -7.65 -29.28 -0.31
C LEU A 37 -8.90 -29.58 0.54
N GLU A 38 -8.73 -29.92 1.81
CA GLU A 38 -9.87 -30.11 2.72
C GLU A 38 -10.56 -28.79 3.01
N LEU A 39 -9.80 -27.77 3.41
CA LEU A 39 -10.33 -26.43 3.67
C LEU A 39 -10.99 -25.82 2.43
N GLN A 40 -10.41 -26.05 1.24
CA GLN A 40 -10.97 -25.55 -0.02
C GLN A 40 -12.43 -26.02 -0.23
N LYS A 41 -12.83 -27.19 0.26
CA LYS A 41 -14.23 -27.67 0.13
C LYS A 41 -15.22 -26.76 0.85
N GLU A 42 -14.81 -26.21 2.00
CA GLU A 42 -15.61 -25.32 2.83
C GLU A 42 -15.57 -23.88 2.30
N TYR A 43 -14.38 -23.39 1.92
CA TYR A 43 -14.13 -21.99 1.57
C TYR A 43 -14.09 -21.71 0.04
N LYS A 44 -14.60 -22.62 -0.79
CA LYS A 44 -14.50 -22.57 -2.27
C LYS A 44 -14.97 -21.29 -2.98
N ASN A 45 -15.77 -20.46 -2.31
CA ASN A 45 -16.31 -19.21 -2.86
C ASN A 45 -15.77 -17.97 -2.14
N ASP A 46 -14.75 -18.13 -1.29
CA ASP A 46 -14.19 -17.06 -0.49
C ASP A 46 -12.84 -16.59 -1.07
N PRO A 47 -12.77 -15.42 -1.75
CA PRO A 47 -11.51 -14.91 -2.26
C PRO A 47 -10.50 -14.57 -1.16
N ILE A 48 -10.94 -14.28 0.07
CA ILE A 48 -10.03 -14.00 1.19
C ILE A 48 -9.26 -15.26 1.57
N PHE A 49 -9.98 -16.38 1.71
CA PHE A 49 -9.37 -17.70 1.91
C PHE A 49 -8.31 -17.99 0.85
N PHE A 50 -8.63 -17.85 -0.45
CA PHE A 50 -7.66 -18.13 -1.50
C PHE A 50 -6.45 -17.19 -1.49
N TYR A 51 -6.63 -15.92 -1.10
CA TYR A 51 -5.52 -14.98 -0.94
C TYR A 51 -4.56 -15.41 0.17
N ASP A 52 -5.11 -15.77 1.34
CA ASP A 52 -4.32 -16.22 2.49
C ASP A 52 -3.63 -17.57 2.18
N MET A 53 -4.31 -18.49 1.48
CA MET A 53 -3.72 -19.75 1.04
C MET A 53 -2.56 -19.53 0.07
N ALA A 54 -2.71 -18.62 -0.89
CA ALA A 54 -1.64 -18.28 -1.81
C ALA A 54 -0.38 -17.79 -1.07
N GLU A 55 -0.55 -16.92 -0.07
CA GLU A 55 0.56 -16.45 0.76
C GLU A 55 1.23 -17.60 1.53
N ILE A 56 0.44 -18.42 2.24
CA ILE A 56 0.94 -19.50 3.09
C ILE A 56 1.64 -20.58 2.26
N LEU A 57 1.05 -20.99 1.13
CA LEU A 57 1.62 -21.98 0.22
C LEU A 57 2.96 -21.49 -0.35
N HIS A 58 3.02 -20.23 -0.78
CA HIS A 58 4.25 -19.64 -1.29
C HIS A 58 5.34 -19.59 -0.21
N GLN A 59 5.01 -19.17 1.01
CA GLN A 59 5.96 -19.14 2.14
C GLN A 59 6.48 -20.54 2.51
N LYS A 60 5.68 -21.59 2.30
CA LYS A 60 6.04 -22.99 2.56
C LYS A 60 6.71 -23.68 1.35
N GLY A 61 6.89 -22.98 0.22
CA GLY A 61 7.60 -23.48 -0.97
C GLY A 61 6.74 -24.22 -1.99
N PHE A 62 5.41 -24.21 -1.83
CA PHE A 62 4.45 -24.78 -2.79
C PHE A 62 4.06 -23.71 -3.81
N THR A 63 5.03 -23.35 -4.67
CA THR A 63 4.90 -22.19 -5.57
C THR A 63 3.79 -22.36 -6.59
N ASP A 64 3.69 -23.51 -7.26
CA ASP A 64 2.67 -23.72 -8.30
C ASP A 64 1.26 -23.64 -7.71
N GLU A 65 1.03 -24.29 -6.57
CA GLU A 65 -0.25 -24.26 -5.85
C GLU A 65 -0.58 -22.86 -5.31
N ALA A 66 0.43 -22.09 -4.92
CA ALA A 66 0.25 -20.69 -4.52
C ALA A 66 -0.25 -19.83 -5.67
N TYR A 67 0.31 -19.99 -6.87
CA TYR A 67 -0.15 -19.28 -8.06
C TYR A 67 -1.57 -19.73 -8.47
N GLU A 68 -1.89 -21.02 -8.37
CA GLU A 68 -3.26 -21.52 -8.60
C GLU A 68 -4.27 -20.94 -7.60
N ALA A 69 -3.93 -20.89 -6.31
CA ALA A 69 -4.77 -20.27 -5.29
C ALA A 69 -4.96 -18.77 -5.58
N LEU A 70 -3.89 -18.06 -5.95
CA LEU A 70 -3.98 -16.64 -6.30
C LEU A 70 -4.83 -16.40 -7.57
N TYR A 71 -4.75 -17.30 -8.55
CA TYR A 71 -5.61 -17.26 -9.74
C TYR A 71 -7.09 -17.45 -9.36
N HIS A 72 -7.42 -18.44 -8.53
CA HIS A 72 -8.79 -18.63 -8.02
C HIS A 72 -9.29 -17.41 -7.24
N CYS A 73 -8.45 -16.79 -6.40
CA CYS A 73 -8.77 -15.52 -5.74
C CYS A 73 -9.15 -14.45 -6.78
N SER A 74 -8.37 -14.31 -7.85
CA SER A 74 -8.61 -13.30 -8.89
C SER A 74 -9.93 -13.46 -9.64
N GLU A 75 -10.38 -14.70 -9.84
CA GLU A 75 -11.66 -15.02 -10.49
C GLU A 75 -12.87 -14.73 -9.59
N LEU A 76 -12.69 -14.84 -8.27
CA LEU A 76 -13.73 -14.60 -7.27
C LEU A 76 -13.87 -13.11 -6.88
N ILE A 77 -12.86 -12.28 -7.15
CA ILE A 77 -12.94 -10.83 -6.95
C ILE A 77 -13.97 -10.23 -7.91
N ILE A 78 -15.02 -9.64 -7.34
CA ILE A 78 -16.18 -9.06 -8.04
C ILE A 78 -15.81 -7.68 -8.57
N TYR A 79 -15.13 -6.86 -7.76
CA TYR A 79 -14.75 -5.51 -8.15
C TYR A 79 -13.40 -5.50 -8.86
N PRO A 80 -13.32 -5.15 -10.15
CA PRO A 80 -12.06 -5.24 -10.88
C PRO A 80 -10.93 -4.41 -10.28
N ALA A 81 -11.24 -3.24 -9.69
CA ALA A 81 -10.27 -2.40 -9.01
C ALA A 81 -9.61 -3.10 -7.80
N ASN A 82 -10.31 -4.04 -7.16
CA ASN A 82 -9.80 -4.76 -6.00
C ASN A 82 -8.81 -5.87 -6.40
N ARG A 83 -8.71 -6.21 -7.69
CA ARG A 83 -7.65 -7.10 -8.21
C ARG A 83 -6.24 -6.54 -8.05
N SER A 84 -6.07 -5.28 -7.64
CA SER A 84 -4.76 -4.77 -7.23
C SER A 84 -4.11 -5.59 -6.12
N SER A 85 -4.89 -6.23 -5.22
CA SER A 85 -4.34 -7.16 -4.21
C SER A 85 -3.56 -8.31 -4.83
N ILE A 86 -4.00 -8.81 -5.99
CA ILE A 86 -3.31 -9.86 -6.76
C ILE A 86 -1.96 -9.36 -7.25
N ALA A 87 -1.91 -8.17 -7.84
CA ALA A 87 -0.66 -7.55 -8.27
C ALA A 87 0.29 -7.33 -7.08
N TYR A 88 -0.24 -6.91 -5.93
CA TYR A 88 0.54 -6.71 -4.70
C TYR A 88 1.18 -7.99 -4.19
N MET A 89 0.47 -9.12 -4.28
CA MET A 89 1.00 -10.43 -3.94
C MET A 89 2.13 -10.83 -4.90
N LEU A 90 1.90 -10.69 -6.21
CA LEU A 90 2.90 -10.98 -7.24
C LEU A 90 4.18 -10.16 -7.08
N GLU A 91 4.07 -8.87 -6.76
CA GLU A 91 5.24 -8.03 -6.45
C GLU A 91 6.01 -8.52 -5.21
N SER A 92 5.30 -9.02 -4.19
CA SER A 92 5.94 -9.59 -3.00
C SER A 92 6.77 -10.83 -3.37
N TRP A 93 6.32 -11.60 -4.36
CA TRP A 93 7.02 -12.74 -4.96
C TRP A 93 8.05 -12.34 -6.02
N LYS A 94 8.25 -11.03 -6.24
CA LYS A 94 9.14 -10.45 -7.26
C LYS A 94 8.74 -10.72 -8.71
N ASP A 95 7.51 -11.19 -8.94
CA ASP A 95 6.93 -11.33 -10.28
C ASP A 95 6.32 -10.00 -10.76
N PHE A 96 7.20 -9.03 -10.99
CA PHE A 96 6.79 -7.71 -11.49
C PHE A 96 6.22 -7.77 -12.91
N SER A 97 6.54 -8.80 -13.69
CA SER A 97 5.98 -8.95 -15.03
C SER A 97 4.48 -9.21 -14.93
N ALA A 98 4.08 -10.25 -14.19
CA ALA A 98 2.67 -10.57 -13.98
C ALA A 98 1.92 -9.43 -13.27
N ALA A 99 2.52 -8.81 -12.24
CA ALA A 99 1.91 -7.69 -11.54
C ALA A 99 1.58 -6.52 -12.48
N LYS A 100 2.49 -6.16 -13.39
CA LYS A 100 2.25 -5.11 -14.39
C LYS A 100 1.13 -5.46 -15.35
N GLU A 101 0.98 -6.73 -15.75
CA GLU A 101 -0.16 -7.15 -16.58
C GLU A 101 -1.49 -7.01 -15.84
N ILE A 102 -1.56 -7.40 -14.55
CA ILE A 102 -2.76 -7.20 -13.74
C ILE A 102 -3.14 -5.71 -13.69
N TYR A 103 -2.19 -4.82 -13.45
CA TYR A 103 -2.48 -3.38 -13.46
C TYR A 103 -2.98 -2.89 -14.81
N ARG A 104 -2.37 -3.33 -15.93
CA ARG A 104 -2.84 -2.95 -17.28
C ARG A 104 -4.24 -3.50 -17.57
N LEU A 105 -4.57 -4.71 -17.09
CA LEU A 105 -5.91 -5.27 -17.22
C LEU A 105 -6.95 -4.40 -16.48
N ILE A 106 -6.65 -3.99 -15.24
CA ILE A 106 -7.52 -3.10 -14.47
C ILE A 106 -7.68 -1.75 -15.19
N LEU A 107 -6.59 -1.17 -15.69
CA LEU A 107 -6.61 0.09 -16.43
C LEU A 107 -7.30 -0.01 -17.80
N GLY A 108 -7.29 -1.19 -18.43
CA GLY A 108 -8.05 -1.44 -19.66
C GLY A 108 -9.57 -1.35 -19.44
N GLN A 109 -10.03 -1.72 -18.24
CA GLN A 109 -11.46 -1.63 -17.87
C GLN A 109 -11.82 -0.26 -17.28
N ASN A 110 -10.90 0.36 -16.54
CA ASN A 110 -11.07 1.70 -16.00
C ASN A 110 -9.79 2.55 -16.18
N PRO A 111 -9.63 3.20 -17.35
CA PRO A 111 -8.47 4.04 -17.64
C PRO A 111 -8.33 5.25 -16.71
N GLY A 112 -9.39 5.63 -15.99
CA GLY A 112 -9.40 6.76 -15.06
C GLY A 112 -8.88 6.41 -13.66
N ASN A 113 -8.54 5.15 -13.38
CA ASN A 113 -8.10 4.74 -12.04
C ASN A 113 -6.66 5.21 -11.73
N LEU A 114 -6.53 6.42 -11.16
CA LEU A 114 -5.23 7.01 -10.85
C LEU A 114 -4.44 6.25 -9.79
N ALA A 115 -5.11 5.57 -8.85
CA ALA A 115 -4.43 4.78 -7.82
C ALA A 115 -3.66 3.62 -8.48
N VAL A 116 -4.33 2.90 -9.39
CA VAL A 116 -3.71 1.80 -10.13
C VAL A 116 -2.63 2.28 -11.10
N LYS A 117 -2.82 3.45 -11.74
CA LYS A 117 -1.73 4.07 -12.54
C LYS A 117 -0.50 4.34 -11.68
N ARG A 118 -0.68 4.85 -10.45
CA ARG A 118 0.42 5.11 -9.53
C ARG A 118 1.12 3.81 -9.12
N ASP A 119 0.37 2.75 -8.84
CA ASP A 119 0.95 1.45 -8.49
C ASP A 119 1.73 0.84 -9.67
N LEU A 120 1.24 0.99 -10.90
CA LEU A 120 1.97 0.60 -12.10
C LEU A 120 3.27 1.41 -12.27
N ALA A 121 3.24 2.72 -12.01
CA ALA A 121 4.45 3.56 -12.04
C ALA A 121 5.48 3.11 -10.98
N LEU A 122 5.02 2.77 -9.76
CA LEU A 122 5.87 2.21 -8.72
C LEU A 122 6.48 0.85 -9.13
N ALA A 123 5.72 -0.02 -9.80
CA ALA A 123 6.23 -1.29 -10.31
C ALA A 123 7.30 -1.10 -11.41
N TYR A 124 7.13 -0.10 -12.30
CA TYR A 124 8.17 0.28 -13.23
C TYR A 124 9.42 0.83 -12.53
N TYR A 125 9.24 1.68 -11.52
CA TYR A 125 10.36 2.23 -10.76
C TYR A 125 11.15 1.13 -10.02
N GLN A 126 10.46 0.17 -9.38
CA GLN A 126 11.10 -0.98 -8.72
C GLN A 126 11.87 -1.88 -9.69
N THR A 127 11.53 -1.86 -10.98
CA THR A 127 12.22 -2.62 -12.04
C THR A 127 13.16 -1.76 -12.89
N ALA A 128 13.54 -0.58 -12.39
CA ALA A 128 14.45 0.38 -13.04
C ALA A 128 13.99 0.87 -14.44
N ASN A 129 12.70 0.76 -14.74
CA ASN A 129 12.11 1.32 -15.96
C ASN A 129 11.70 2.78 -15.72
N ILE A 130 12.71 3.66 -15.59
CA ILE A 130 12.52 5.04 -15.12
C ILE A 130 11.64 5.86 -16.08
N ASP A 131 11.83 5.71 -17.39
CA ASP A 131 11.01 6.35 -18.43
C ASP A 131 9.51 6.07 -18.23
N SER A 132 9.15 4.79 -18.15
CA SER A 132 7.75 4.38 -18.01
C SER A 132 7.14 4.84 -16.69
N ALA A 133 7.92 4.84 -15.61
CA ALA A 133 7.48 5.38 -14.33
C ALA A 133 7.20 6.89 -14.42
N ALA A 134 8.15 7.67 -14.97
CA ALA A 134 8.01 9.11 -15.13
C ALA A 134 6.83 9.50 -16.03
N GLN A 135 6.63 8.78 -17.15
CA GLN A 135 5.51 9.00 -18.06
C GLN A 135 4.16 8.81 -17.37
N LEU A 136 3.98 7.72 -16.62
CA LEU A 136 2.75 7.47 -15.88
C LEU A 136 2.51 8.49 -14.77
N TYR A 137 3.56 8.87 -14.03
CA TYR A 137 3.42 9.91 -13.01
C TYR A 137 3.00 11.24 -13.63
N TYR A 138 3.60 11.63 -14.75
CA TYR A 138 3.21 12.85 -15.45
C TYR A 138 1.77 12.78 -16.00
N GLU A 139 1.36 11.64 -16.56
CA GLU A 139 -0.02 11.42 -17.01
C GLU A 139 -1.04 11.59 -15.86
N ILE A 140 -0.74 11.04 -14.68
CA ILE A 140 -1.56 11.22 -13.48
C ILE A 140 -1.68 12.71 -13.13
N VAL A 141 -0.55 13.43 -13.11
CA VAL A 141 -0.50 14.88 -12.78
C VAL A 141 -1.30 15.71 -13.78
N MET A 142 -1.27 15.35 -15.06
CA MET A 142 -1.95 16.08 -16.14
C MET A 142 -3.41 15.67 -16.33
N THR A 143 -3.88 14.64 -15.62
CA THR A 143 -5.29 14.21 -15.70
C THR A 143 -6.18 15.34 -15.20
N LYS A 144 -7.15 15.76 -16.04
CA LYS A 144 -8.10 16.79 -15.65
C LYS A 144 -9.11 16.25 -14.65
N MET A 145 -9.36 17.01 -13.61
CA MET A 145 -10.28 16.68 -12.53
C MET A 145 -11.75 16.99 -12.89
N GLU A 146 -12.20 16.63 -14.10
CA GLU A 146 -13.50 17.05 -14.62
C GLU A 146 -14.67 16.52 -13.74
N ASP A 147 -14.45 15.46 -12.95
CA ASP A 147 -15.44 14.87 -12.03
C ASP A 147 -14.93 14.65 -10.57
N ASP A 148 -13.81 15.25 -10.15
CA ASP A 148 -13.32 15.11 -8.76
C ASP A 148 -14.07 16.02 -7.77
N PHE A 149 -15.40 15.89 -7.73
CA PHE A 149 -16.31 16.73 -6.94
C PHE A 149 -15.97 16.80 -5.44
N TYR A 150 -15.16 15.86 -4.94
CA TYR A 150 -14.78 15.75 -3.53
C TYR A 150 -13.26 15.74 -3.25
N GLY A 151 -12.41 15.89 -4.28
CA GLY A 151 -10.94 15.89 -4.13
C GLY A 151 -10.33 14.51 -3.82
N TYR A 152 -11.04 13.41 -4.09
CA TYR A 152 -10.60 12.03 -3.80
C TYR A 152 -9.27 11.69 -4.46
N THR A 153 -9.07 12.18 -5.67
CA THR A 153 -7.92 11.84 -6.50
C THR A 153 -6.80 12.87 -6.43
N HIS A 154 -7.06 14.05 -5.86
CA HIS A 154 -6.04 15.10 -5.66
C HIS A 154 -4.84 14.59 -4.84
N SER A 155 -5.08 13.80 -3.79
CA SER A 155 -4.01 13.18 -3.00
C SER A 155 -3.07 12.28 -3.82
N ILE A 156 -3.60 11.58 -4.84
CA ILE A 156 -2.79 10.74 -5.75
C ILE A 156 -1.99 11.60 -6.71
N GLN A 157 -2.58 12.65 -7.28
CA GLN A 157 -1.85 13.56 -8.16
C GLN A 157 -0.68 14.22 -7.44
N MET A 158 -0.87 14.64 -6.19
CA MET A 158 0.19 15.24 -5.40
C MET A 158 1.29 14.23 -5.06
N ALA A 159 0.92 12.99 -4.71
CA ALA A 159 1.91 11.93 -4.52
C ALA A 159 2.70 11.63 -5.82
N ALA A 160 2.00 11.54 -6.95
CA ALA A 160 2.61 11.31 -8.27
C ALA A 160 3.52 12.48 -8.69
N LEU A 161 3.14 13.73 -8.42
CA LEU A 161 3.96 14.91 -8.70
C LEU A 161 5.26 14.90 -7.89
N GLN A 162 5.19 14.54 -6.61
CA GLN A 162 6.37 14.43 -5.77
C GLN A 162 7.28 13.28 -6.21
N GLU A 163 6.70 12.14 -6.57
CA GLU A 163 7.43 10.96 -7.05
C GLU A 163 8.06 11.20 -8.43
N LEU A 164 7.38 11.90 -9.35
CA LEU A 164 7.95 12.40 -10.60
C LEU A 164 9.17 13.27 -10.33
N ASN A 165 9.06 14.27 -9.47
CA ASN A 165 10.19 15.14 -9.12
C ASN A 165 11.34 14.37 -8.47
N ALA A 166 11.06 13.29 -7.73
CA ALA A 166 12.10 12.41 -7.21
C ALA A 166 12.84 11.67 -8.33
N LEU A 167 12.12 11.18 -9.36
CA LEU A 167 12.76 10.58 -10.53
C LEU A 167 13.59 11.59 -11.31
N LEU A 168 13.06 12.79 -11.59
CA LEU A 168 13.79 13.85 -12.30
C LEU A 168 15.05 14.30 -11.53
N PHE A 169 15.01 14.30 -10.20
CA PHE A 169 16.16 14.63 -9.38
C PHE A 169 17.23 13.53 -9.39
N LEU A 170 16.82 12.27 -9.26
CA LEU A 170 17.74 11.13 -9.16
C LEU A 170 18.33 10.72 -10.51
N TYR A 171 17.54 10.89 -11.58
CA TYR A 171 17.83 10.45 -12.94
C TYR A 171 17.57 11.61 -13.92
N PRO A 172 18.33 12.71 -13.86
CA PRO A 172 18.05 13.91 -14.67
C PRO A 172 18.15 13.66 -16.19
N ASP A 173 18.91 12.65 -16.60
CA ASP A 173 19.20 12.36 -18.01
C ASP A 173 18.48 11.10 -18.55
N GLU A 174 17.73 10.38 -17.71
CA GLU A 174 17.06 9.13 -18.15
C GLU A 174 15.66 9.38 -18.75
N PRO A 175 14.70 10.01 -18.04
CA PRO A 175 13.32 10.17 -18.51
C PRO A 175 13.23 10.78 -19.91
N ASN A 176 12.93 9.97 -20.90
CA ASN A 176 12.56 10.46 -22.22
C ASN A 176 11.12 10.98 -22.20
N MET A 177 10.97 12.25 -21.84
CA MET A 177 9.71 12.90 -21.57
C MET A 177 9.45 14.06 -22.53
N PRO A 178 8.18 14.36 -22.83
CA PRO A 178 7.84 15.66 -23.41
C PRO A 178 8.26 16.79 -22.45
N GLU A 179 8.32 18.02 -22.95
CA GLU A 179 8.60 19.18 -22.11
C GLU A 179 7.60 19.26 -20.95
N ILE A 180 8.10 19.05 -19.72
CA ILE A 180 7.32 19.14 -18.50
C ILE A 180 7.14 20.62 -18.17
N ASP A 181 5.91 21.04 -17.87
CA ASP A 181 5.63 22.40 -17.41
C ASP A 181 6.57 22.76 -16.25
N PRO A 182 7.43 23.79 -16.39
CA PRO A 182 8.43 24.14 -15.38
C PRO A 182 7.85 24.42 -13.99
N ARG A 183 6.56 24.79 -13.90
CA ARG A 183 5.86 25.02 -12.62
C ARG A 183 5.64 23.74 -11.81
N LEU A 184 5.72 22.59 -12.47
CA LEU A 184 5.60 21.26 -11.86
C LEU A 184 6.94 20.72 -11.37
N ILE A 185 8.06 21.40 -11.68
CA ILE A 185 9.40 20.96 -11.31
C ILE A 185 9.84 21.69 -10.04
N PHE A 186 10.03 20.94 -8.95
CA PHE A 186 10.46 21.46 -7.66
C PHE A 186 11.18 20.40 -6.84
N THR A 187 12.00 20.84 -5.88
CA THR A 187 12.66 19.94 -4.93
C THR A 187 12.05 20.08 -3.54
N LEU A 188 11.69 18.94 -2.94
CA LEU A 188 11.18 18.82 -1.59
C LEU A 188 11.99 17.74 -0.86
N PRO A 189 13.23 18.05 -0.44
CA PRO A 189 14.12 17.07 0.16
C PRO A 189 13.59 16.70 1.55
N GLU A 190 13.17 15.46 1.73
CA GLU A 190 12.61 14.96 2.99
C GLU A 190 13.46 13.77 3.47
N ASP A 191 13.78 13.72 4.76
CA ASP A 191 14.53 12.60 5.33
C ASP A 191 13.67 11.32 5.28
N LEU A 192 12.41 11.43 5.70
CA LEU A 192 11.48 10.29 5.71
C LEU A 192 10.13 10.74 5.17
N ARG A 193 9.61 10.01 4.19
CA ARG A 193 8.25 10.15 3.65
C ARG A 193 7.57 8.80 3.67
N ILE A 194 6.37 8.74 4.22
CA ILE A 194 5.54 7.55 4.35
C ILE A 194 4.19 7.87 3.74
N SER A 195 3.77 7.10 2.74
CA SER A 195 2.44 7.21 2.14
C SER A 195 1.71 5.89 2.21
N VAL A 196 0.39 5.93 2.41
CA VAL A 196 -0.46 4.75 2.44
C VAL A 196 -1.61 4.94 1.48
N CYS A 197 -1.77 3.97 0.59
CA CYS A 197 -2.91 3.85 -0.33
C CYS A 197 -3.56 2.49 -0.10
N ALA A 198 -4.89 2.40 -0.16
CA ALA A 198 -5.61 1.15 0.07
C ALA A 198 -6.83 1.08 -0.85
N GLN A 199 -7.32 -0.13 -1.11
CA GLN A 199 -8.59 -0.32 -1.84
C GLN A 199 -9.76 0.33 -1.07
N VAL A 200 -9.71 0.27 0.27
CA VAL A 200 -10.73 0.86 1.16
C VAL A 200 -10.21 2.15 1.80
N ASN A 201 -10.87 3.27 1.48
CA ASN A 201 -10.39 4.61 1.83
C ASN A 201 -10.75 5.10 3.26
N TYR A 202 -11.33 4.24 4.08
CA TYR A 202 -11.81 4.58 5.43
C TYR A 202 -10.79 4.26 6.53
N PHE A 203 -9.68 5.00 6.53
CA PHE A 203 -8.63 4.84 7.54
C PHE A 203 -7.93 6.16 7.86
N PHE A 204 -7.21 6.23 8.98
CA PHE A 204 -6.28 7.33 9.28
C PHE A 204 -4.85 6.82 9.32
N LEU A 205 -3.91 7.61 8.80
CA LEU A 205 -2.48 7.40 8.98
C LEU A 205 -1.98 8.27 10.13
N HIS A 206 -1.27 7.63 11.05
CA HIS A 206 -0.57 8.29 12.12
C HIS A 206 0.85 7.76 12.24
N VAL A 207 1.82 8.64 12.48
CA VAL A 207 3.22 8.26 12.67
C VAL A 207 3.74 8.82 13.98
N LYS A 208 4.08 7.93 14.91
CA LYS A 208 4.70 8.32 16.17
C LYS A 208 6.21 8.45 15.95
N ALA A 209 6.71 9.68 15.95
CA ALA A 209 8.13 9.98 15.88
C ALA A 209 8.88 9.51 17.15
N PRO A 210 10.19 9.26 17.06
CA PRO A 210 11.05 9.08 18.23
C PRO A 210 10.95 10.31 19.13
N ILE A 211 10.80 10.10 20.44
CA ILE A 211 10.72 11.18 21.42
C ILE A 211 12.02 11.18 22.24
N THR A 212 12.64 12.36 22.43
CA THR A 212 13.79 12.54 23.33
C THR A 212 13.40 12.84 24.78
N ASP A 213 12.17 13.33 25.04
CA ASP A 213 11.67 13.62 26.40
C ASP A 213 10.27 13.05 26.66
N SER A 214 10.17 12.19 27.67
CA SER A 214 9.09 11.22 27.95
C SER A 214 7.68 11.76 28.22
N ALA A 215 7.40 13.05 28.02
CA ALA A 215 6.18 13.67 28.52
C ALA A 215 4.97 13.66 27.56
N GLN A 216 5.13 13.42 26.25
CA GLN A 216 3.97 13.37 25.35
C GLN A 216 4.10 12.30 24.28
N ALA A 217 3.47 11.15 24.53
CA ALA A 217 3.20 10.10 23.55
C ALA A 217 2.16 10.53 22.50
N SER A 218 2.39 11.67 21.84
CA SER A 218 1.48 12.30 20.88
C SER A 218 2.00 12.12 19.45
N PHE A 219 1.08 11.97 18.49
CA PHE A 219 1.42 12.13 17.08
C PHE A 219 1.91 13.57 16.87
N PRO A 220 3.06 13.81 16.22
CA PRO A 220 3.59 15.17 16.10
C PRO A 220 2.57 16.04 15.34
N PRO A 221 2.27 17.27 15.80
CA PRO A 221 1.43 18.17 15.04
C PRO A 221 2.12 18.56 13.72
N ASN A 222 1.35 19.12 12.78
CA ASN A 222 1.95 19.73 11.60
C ASN A 222 2.84 20.91 12.02
N THR A 223 4.10 20.88 11.59
CA THR A 223 5.13 21.91 11.81
C THR A 223 5.96 22.09 10.54
N ASP A 224 6.94 22.99 10.57
CA ASP A 224 7.93 23.10 9.50
C ASP A 224 8.76 21.81 9.32
N GLN A 225 8.82 20.97 10.35
CA GLN A 225 9.60 19.74 10.35
C GLN A 225 8.75 18.50 10.06
N HIS A 226 7.52 18.42 10.56
CA HIS A 226 6.63 17.28 10.41
C HIS A 226 5.38 17.67 9.63
N ARG A 227 5.02 16.91 8.60
CA ARG A 227 3.82 17.19 7.81
C ARG A 227 2.97 15.95 7.62
N TYR A 228 1.72 16.05 8.03
CA TYR A 228 0.63 15.17 7.63
C TYR A 228 -0.12 15.86 6.49
N ARG A 229 -0.26 15.15 5.37
CA ARG A 229 -1.13 15.53 4.26
C ARG A 229 -2.26 14.52 4.14
N TYR A 230 -3.43 15.01 3.72
CA TYR A 230 -4.55 14.17 3.30
C TYR A 230 -5.13 13.27 4.40
N TYR A 231 -5.37 13.87 5.58
CA TYR A 231 -5.80 13.16 6.79
C TYR A 231 -7.26 12.67 6.77
N GLY A 232 -8.09 13.16 5.84
CA GLY A 232 -9.53 12.87 5.80
C GLY A 232 -9.93 11.66 4.94
N TYR A 233 -11.14 11.15 5.15
CA TYR A 233 -11.76 10.05 4.40
C TYR A 233 -11.83 10.29 2.88
N ASN A 234 -11.75 11.55 2.46
CA ASN A 234 -11.84 11.93 1.05
C ASN A 234 -10.50 11.91 0.32
N ASN A 235 -9.51 11.15 0.79
CA ASN A 235 -8.19 11.11 0.14
C ASN A 235 -7.66 9.68 0.04
N GLN A 236 -7.48 9.19 -1.19
CA GLN A 236 -7.00 7.82 -1.44
C GLN A 236 -5.57 7.58 -0.92
N VAL A 237 -4.71 8.60 -0.96
CA VAL A 237 -3.37 8.55 -0.38
C VAL A 237 -3.32 9.39 0.89
N LYS A 238 -2.83 8.79 1.98
CA LYS A 238 -2.55 9.50 3.24
C LYS A 238 -1.05 9.53 3.45
N GLU A 239 -0.52 10.68 3.88
CA GLU A 239 0.93 10.87 3.91
C GLU A 239 1.40 11.49 5.23
N TYR A 240 2.54 11.00 5.70
CA TYR A 240 3.39 11.64 6.70
C TYR A 240 4.79 11.86 6.12
N SER A 241 5.36 13.05 6.32
CA SER A 241 6.74 13.36 5.96
C SER A 241 7.45 14.13 7.08
N VAL A 242 8.77 14.01 7.10
CA VAL A 242 9.66 14.77 7.99
C VAL A 242 10.93 15.21 7.26
N TYR A 243 11.23 16.50 7.34
CA TYR A 243 12.40 17.10 6.66
C TYR A 243 13.73 16.79 7.32
N ARG A 244 13.74 16.75 8.66
CA ARG A 244 14.94 16.47 9.47
C ARG A 244 14.57 15.39 10.48
N ALA A 245 14.72 14.12 10.11
CA ALA A 245 14.30 13.03 10.97
C ALA A 245 15.31 12.84 12.11
N MET A 246 14.78 12.66 13.32
CA MET A 246 15.58 12.32 14.50
C MET A 246 15.95 10.84 14.45
N PRO A 247 17.15 10.45 14.90
CA PRO A 247 17.50 9.04 15.01
C PRO A 247 16.51 8.30 15.91
N GLY A 248 16.03 7.13 15.46
CA GLY A 248 15.12 6.28 16.24
C GLY A 248 14.08 5.56 15.41
N LYS A 249 13.07 5.01 16.09
CA LYS A 249 11.96 4.29 15.46
C LYS A 249 10.73 5.19 15.30
N TYR A 250 10.36 5.44 14.06
CA TYR A 250 9.07 6.03 13.68
C TYR A 250 8.04 4.92 13.58
N LYS A 251 7.06 4.87 14.49
CA LYS A 251 6.02 3.83 14.48
C LYS A 251 4.85 4.25 13.62
N VAL A 252 4.45 3.40 12.70
CA VAL A 252 3.33 3.64 11.78
C VAL A 252 2.07 3.01 12.36
N HIS A 253 1.04 3.82 12.46
CA HIS A 253 -0.27 3.46 12.99
C HIS A 253 -1.34 3.70 11.93
N LEU A 254 -2.21 2.70 11.73
CA LEU A 254 -3.39 2.80 10.88
C LEU A 254 -4.64 2.64 11.75
N SER A 255 -5.51 3.65 11.74
CA SER A 255 -6.78 3.60 12.47
C SER A 255 -7.92 3.28 11.51
N ARG A 256 -8.63 2.17 11.74
CA ARG A 256 -9.72 1.68 10.88
C ARG A 256 -11.00 1.47 11.71
N ASN A 257 -12.14 1.79 11.13
CA ASN A 257 -13.43 1.61 11.79
C ASN A 257 -14.21 0.45 11.16
N TYR A 258 -14.78 -0.42 12.00
CA TYR A 258 -15.50 -1.63 11.59
C TYR A 258 -16.71 -1.35 10.68
N TYR A 259 -17.35 -0.18 10.77
CA TYR A 259 -18.58 0.10 10.00
C TYR A 259 -18.40 0.21 8.48
N TYR A 260 -17.17 0.26 7.98
CA TYR A 260 -16.88 0.52 6.57
C TYR A 260 -16.27 -0.68 5.85
N GLN A 261 -16.58 -1.91 6.28
CA GLN A 261 -16.12 -3.12 5.59
C GLN A 261 -16.57 -3.09 4.12
N GLN A 262 -15.66 -3.35 3.19
CA GLN A 262 -16.02 -3.55 1.80
C GLN A 262 -16.12 -5.05 1.49
N GLY A 263 -17.23 -5.66 1.93
CA GLY A 263 -17.63 -6.98 1.46
C GLY A 263 -16.65 -8.10 1.81
N ASN A 264 -16.59 -9.10 0.93
CA ASN A 264 -15.84 -10.34 1.12
C ASN A 264 -14.65 -10.41 0.14
N GLU A 265 -13.72 -9.46 0.22
CA GLU A 265 -12.52 -9.41 -0.62
C GLU A 265 -11.28 -8.98 0.20
N PRO A 266 -10.04 -9.34 -0.20
CA PRO A 266 -8.84 -8.96 0.53
C PRO A 266 -8.65 -7.44 0.63
N GLU A 267 -8.50 -6.93 1.86
CA GLU A 267 -8.31 -5.50 2.15
C GLU A 267 -6.84 -5.18 2.42
N ILE A 268 -6.12 -4.81 1.36
CA ILE A 268 -4.67 -4.61 1.38
C ILE A 268 -4.32 -3.12 1.42
N TYR A 269 -3.45 -2.77 2.38
CA TYR A 269 -2.96 -1.41 2.62
C TYR A 269 -1.50 -1.32 2.18
N ARG A 270 -1.27 -0.59 1.08
CA ARG A 270 0.04 -0.40 0.49
C ARG A 270 0.76 0.76 1.15
N LEU A 271 1.74 0.44 1.99
CA LEU A 271 2.63 1.37 2.68
C LEU A 271 3.90 1.57 1.84
N VAL A 272 4.09 2.79 1.35
CA VAL A 272 5.26 3.20 0.57
C VAL A 272 6.12 4.14 1.41
N THR A 273 7.33 3.71 1.72
CA THR A 273 8.30 4.46 2.54
C THR A 273 9.49 4.88 1.70
N PHE A 274 9.76 6.18 1.67
CA PHE A 274 10.98 6.75 1.12
C PHE A 274 11.88 7.25 2.25
N LYS A 275 13.16 6.92 2.16
CA LYS A 275 14.25 7.47 2.96
C LYS A 275 15.14 8.32 2.09
N ASN A 276 15.62 9.47 2.56
CA ASN A 276 16.38 10.45 1.77
C ASN A 276 15.60 10.84 0.49
N PHE A 277 14.32 11.15 0.62
CA PHE A 277 13.44 11.46 -0.50
C PHE A 277 13.90 12.73 -1.23
N GLN A 278 14.06 12.65 -2.55
CA GLN A 278 14.69 13.65 -3.41
C GLN A 278 16.09 14.06 -2.95
N GLN A 279 16.85 13.11 -2.42
CA GLN A 279 18.23 13.30 -1.98
C GLN A 279 19.08 12.13 -2.46
N ARG A 280 20.42 12.33 -2.48
CA ARG A 280 21.34 11.24 -2.81
C ARG A 280 21.18 10.10 -1.81
N GLY A 281 21.17 8.87 -2.32
CA GLY A 281 20.94 7.68 -1.48
C GLY A 281 19.48 7.50 -1.07
N GLN A 282 18.52 8.02 -1.86
CA GLN A 282 17.11 7.69 -1.72
C GLN A 282 16.91 6.17 -1.68
N LYS A 283 16.11 5.69 -0.74
CA LYS A 283 15.68 4.28 -0.68
C LYS A 283 14.17 4.21 -0.66
N LEU A 284 13.63 3.26 -1.41
CA LEU A 284 12.22 2.91 -1.45
C LEU A 284 12.01 1.57 -0.75
N GLU A 285 11.01 1.51 0.11
CA GLU A 285 10.50 0.27 0.71
C GLU A 285 8.98 0.26 0.55
N ILE A 286 8.44 -0.85 0.05
CA ILE A 286 7.00 -1.05 -0.11
C ILE A 286 6.59 -2.26 0.72
N GLN A 287 5.57 -2.08 1.54
CA GLN A 287 4.93 -3.14 2.33
C GLN A 287 3.45 -3.19 1.99
N ASN A 288 2.94 -4.37 1.67
CA ASN A 288 1.52 -4.61 1.43
C ASN A 288 0.94 -5.29 2.67
N LEU A 289 0.15 -4.55 3.43
CA LEU A 289 -0.37 -5.00 4.72
C LEU A 289 -1.77 -5.59 4.50
N ASN A 290 -1.91 -6.90 4.72
CA ASN A 290 -3.23 -7.54 4.78
C ASN A 290 -3.91 -7.15 6.09
N LEU A 291 -4.92 -6.28 6.00
CA LEU A 291 -5.70 -5.85 7.16
C LEU A 291 -7.12 -6.41 7.12
N THR A 292 -7.36 -7.45 6.33
CA THR A 292 -8.68 -8.09 6.24
C THR A 292 -9.14 -8.49 7.64
N TYR A 293 -10.35 -8.07 8.01
CA TYR A 293 -10.94 -8.24 9.34
C TYR A 293 -10.21 -7.59 10.54
N GLN A 294 -9.18 -6.76 10.31
CA GLN A 294 -8.43 -6.09 11.36
C GLN A 294 -8.87 -4.63 11.53
N TYR A 295 -9.34 -4.26 12.74
CA TYR A 295 -9.93 -2.94 13.03
C TYR A 295 -9.37 -2.31 14.32
N GLY A 296 -9.58 -1.00 14.48
CA GLY A 296 -9.04 -0.22 15.61
C GLY A 296 -7.78 0.57 15.25
N ASP A 297 -6.99 0.96 16.25
CA ASP A 297 -5.67 1.61 16.09
C ASP A 297 -4.57 0.54 16.07
N LEU A 298 -4.03 0.29 14.88
CA LEU A 298 -3.08 -0.78 14.59
C LEU A 298 -1.68 -0.22 14.40
N GLU A 299 -0.72 -0.59 15.26
CA GLU A 299 0.72 -0.43 14.98
C GLU A 299 1.10 -1.47 13.92
N VAL A 300 1.22 -1.02 12.67
CA VAL A 300 1.45 -1.88 11.50
C VAL A 300 2.93 -2.02 11.13
N GLY A 301 3.80 -1.20 11.72
CA GLY A 301 5.22 -1.27 11.46
C GLY A 301 6.01 -0.15 12.11
N SER A 302 7.33 -0.19 11.91
CA SER A 302 8.20 0.91 12.31
C SER A 302 9.34 1.11 11.34
N VAL A 303 9.66 2.38 11.05
CA VAL A 303 10.78 2.78 10.20
C VAL A 303 11.91 3.29 11.09
N LYS A 304 13.09 2.70 10.98
CA LYS A 304 14.31 3.19 11.66
C LYS A 304 14.97 4.28 10.82
N TRP A 305 15.21 5.43 11.43
CA TRP A 305 16.10 6.48 10.94
C TRP A 305 17.36 6.50 11.79
#